data_AF-A0A4Q2XGU1-F1
#
_entry.id   AF-A0A4Q2XGU1-F1
#
_cell.length_a   1.000
_cell.length_b   1.000
_cell.length_c   1.000
_cell.angle_alpha   90.00
_cell.angle_beta   90.00
_cell.angle_gamma   90.00
#
_symmetry.space_group_name_H-M   'P 1'
#
loop_
_entity.id
_entity.type
_entity.pdbx_description
1 polymer ?
#
loop_
_entity_poly.entity_id
_entity_poly.type
_entity_poly.pdbx_seq_one_letter_code
_entity_poly.pdbx_strand_id
1 'polypeptide(L)'
;MTREHERLAEDKERAKNWKRWGPYLSERQWGTVREDYSEHGNSWANFPHDQARRRAYRWGEDGLNGWSDRQCHLCFSPALWNGQDTILKERLFGLGGNEGNHGEDVKECYYYLDSTPTHSYTKALYKYPQVTYPYTAIRVENQRLGRTGPELEIADMGVFDGGRYFDVMQEVAKRSPDDLLWKITVTNHGPEAAPIHVLPSLWFRNDWVWGNERDMPLLKPVISMEDEGITAFHEKLGTYRFIVGSPDATDDFPWLFTENETNNQTVFGTENITPHVK
;
A
#
# COMPACT_ATOMS: atom_id res chain seq x y z
N MET A 1 -31.39 16.01 -7.64
CA MET A 1 -30.44 14.92 -7.93
C MET A 1 -29.04 15.48 -7.73
N THR A 2 -28.19 14.86 -6.91
CA THR A 2 -26.80 15.35 -6.70
C THR A 2 -25.89 14.85 -7.82
N ARG A 3 -24.68 15.42 -7.97
CA ARG A 3 -23.67 14.90 -8.92
C ARG A 3 -23.39 13.41 -8.73
N GLU A 4 -23.41 12.94 -7.50
CA GLU A 4 -23.18 11.53 -7.22
C GLU A 4 -24.30 10.61 -7.74
N HIS A 5 -25.56 11.06 -7.71
CA HIS A 5 -26.67 10.32 -8.31
C HIS A 5 -26.53 10.24 -9.84
N GLU A 6 -26.02 11.29 -10.48
CA GLU A 6 -25.72 11.26 -11.93
C GLU A 6 -24.63 10.23 -12.23
N ARG A 7 -23.52 10.23 -11.47
CA ARG A 7 -22.44 9.25 -11.65
C ARG A 7 -22.89 7.82 -11.44
N LEU A 8 -23.74 7.58 -10.44
CA LEU A 8 -24.32 6.25 -10.19
C LEU A 8 -25.26 5.80 -11.31
N ALA A 9 -26.01 6.72 -11.93
CA ALA A 9 -26.81 6.42 -13.11
C ALA A 9 -25.91 6.08 -14.30
N GLU A 10 -24.87 6.88 -14.57
CA GLU A 10 -23.90 6.62 -15.65
C GLU A 10 -23.17 5.27 -15.47
N ASP A 11 -22.84 4.88 -14.23
CA ASP A 11 -22.24 3.58 -13.90
C ASP A 11 -23.22 2.42 -14.10
N LYS A 12 -24.47 2.57 -13.65
CA LYS A 12 -25.54 1.58 -13.82
C LYS A 12 -25.86 1.33 -15.30
N GLU A 13 -25.88 2.40 -16.09
CA GLU A 13 -26.11 2.37 -17.55
C GLU A 13 -24.87 1.94 -18.34
N ARG A 14 -23.73 1.75 -17.66
CA ARG A 14 -22.41 1.44 -18.24
C ARG A 14 -21.92 2.51 -19.23
N ALA A 15 -22.42 3.74 -19.13
CA ALA A 15 -21.95 4.88 -19.91
C ALA A 15 -20.57 5.35 -19.44
N LYS A 16 -20.32 5.32 -18.13
CA LYS A 16 -19.03 5.64 -17.52
C LYS A 16 -18.71 4.68 -16.38
N ASN A 17 -17.52 4.11 -16.40
CA ASN A 17 -17.10 3.10 -15.43
C ASN A 17 -16.47 3.75 -14.20
N TRP A 18 -17.28 4.49 -13.42
CA TRP A 18 -16.78 5.26 -12.27
C TRP A 18 -16.11 4.39 -11.21
N LYS A 19 -16.54 3.14 -11.06
CA LYS A 19 -15.96 2.15 -10.14
C LYS A 19 -14.81 1.34 -10.76
N ARG A 20 -14.19 1.81 -11.85
CA ARG A 20 -12.97 1.18 -12.37
C ARG A 20 -11.84 1.27 -11.36
N TRP A 21 -11.64 2.46 -10.80
CA TRP A 21 -10.59 2.76 -9.83
C TRP A 21 -11.19 3.01 -8.45
N GLY A 22 -10.52 2.55 -7.41
CA GLY A 22 -10.97 2.75 -6.04
C GLY A 22 -9.94 2.28 -5.02
N PRO A 23 -10.24 2.44 -3.72
CA PRO A 23 -9.43 1.91 -2.63
C PRO A 23 -9.62 0.39 -2.52
N TYR A 24 -9.19 -0.33 -3.57
CA TYR A 24 -9.34 -1.78 -3.71
C TYR A 24 -8.09 -2.55 -3.30
N LEU A 25 -6.97 -1.84 -3.05
CA LEU A 25 -5.80 -2.46 -2.43
C LEU A 25 -6.12 -2.80 -0.99
N SER A 26 -5.69 -3.99 -0.58
CA SER A 26 -5.79 -4.38 0.82
C SER A 26 -4.73 -3.62 1.63
N GLU A 27 -4.99 -3.38 2.90
CA GLU A 27 -3.93 -2.91 3.81
C GLU A 27 -2.99 -4.06 4.24
N ARG A 28 -3.38 -5.31 3.93
CA ARG A 28 -2.67 -6.54 4.26
C ARG A 28 -2.99 -7.66 3.26
N GLN A 29 -1.99 -8.05 2.47
CA GLN A 29 -2.06 -9.22 1.58
C GLN A 29 -1.21 -10.40 2.09
N TRP A 30 -0.21 -10.13 2.94
CA TRP A 30 0.61 -11.15 3.59
C TRP A 30 -0.19 -11.99 4.60
N GLY A 31 0.24 -13.23 4.83
CA GLY A 31 -0.38 -14.15 5.78
C GLY A 31 -1.82 -14.53 5.44
N THR A 32 -2.17 -14.58 4.14
CA THR A 32 -3.50 -14.99 3.68
C THR A 32 -3.49 -16.41 3.14
N VAL A 33 -4.63 -17.10 3.20
CA VAL A 33 -4.79 -18.46 2.68
C VAL A 33 -4.54 -18.59 1.18
N ARG A 34 -4.72 -17.50 0.41
CA ARG A 34 -4.44 -17.49 -1.04
C ARG A 34 -2.95 -17.46 -1.33
N GLU A 35 -2.16 -16.83 -0.46
CA GLU A 35 -0.71 -16.75 -0.56
C GLU A 35 0.02 -17.87 0.20
N ASP A 36 -0.73 -18.89 0.62
CA ASP A 36 -0.17 -20.05 1.30
C ASP A 36 0.25 -21.13 0.30
N TYR A 37 1.55 -21.40 0.29
CA TYR A 37 2.17 -22.45 -0.52
C TYR A 37 2.91 -23.46 0.37
N SER A 38 2.64 -23.45 1.68
CA SER A 38 3.20 -24.41 2.61
C SER A 38 2.50 -25.76 2.50
N GLU A 39 3.20 -26.84 2.86
CA GLU A 39 2.69 -28.22 2.77
C GLU A 39 1.47 -28.48 3.66
N HIS A 40 1.29 -27.71 4.74
CA HIS A 40 0.30 -27.97 5.79
C HIS A 40 -0.65 -26.81 6.07
N GLY A 41 -0.72 -25.79 5.21
CA GLY A 41 -1.69 -24.71 5.38
C GLY A 41 -1.36 -23.73 6.52
N ASN A 42 -0.11 -23.30 6.62
CA ASN A 42 0.38 -22.32 7.61
C ASN A 42 0.65 -20.94 6.99
N SER A 43 -0.40 -20.31 6.47
CA SER A 43 -0.35 -19.02 5.78
C SER A 43 0.44 -17.92 6.52
N TRP A 44 0.19 -17.73 7.82
CA TRP A 44 0.85 -16.69 8.62
C TRP A 44 2.37 -16.86 8.73
N ALA A 45 2.85 -18.10 8.85
CA ALA A 45 4.29 -18.37 8.93
C ALA A 45 4.95 -18.46 7.55
N ASN A 46 4.20 -18.87 6.52
CA ASN A 46 4.72 -19.05 5.16
C ASN A 46 5.02 -17.73 4.45
N PHE A 47 4.18 -16.72 4.66
CA PHE A 47 4.35 -15.40 4.06
C PHE A 47 4.08 -14.31 5.12
N PRO A 48 5.01 -14.10 6.06
CA PRO A 48 4.85 -13.12 7.14
C PRO A 48 5.05 -11.69 6.63
N HIS A 49 4.68 -10.71 7.46
CA HIS A 49 4.90 -9.28 7.20
C HIS A 49 6.35 -8.96 6.77
N ASP A 50 7.37 -9.62 7.35
CA ASP A 50 8.76 -9.33 6.98
C ASP A 50 9.11 -9.70 5.52
N GLN A 51 8.44 -10.72 4.97
CA GLN A 51 8.59 -11.09 3.56
C GLN A 51 7.72 -10.20 2.65
N ALA A 52 6.65 -9.57 3.14
CA ALA A 52 5.72 -8.73 2.36
C ALA A 52 6.43 -7.65 1.52
N ARG A 53 7.48 -7.08 2.10
CA ARG A 53 8.33 -6.04 1.49
C ARG A 53 9.40 -6.56 0.52
N ARG A 54 9.48 -7.86 0.29
CA ARG A 54 10.56 -8.52 -0.49
C ARG A 54 10.04 -9.59 -1.44
N ARG A 55 8.78 -9.97 -1.32
CA ARG A 55 8.16 -11.04 -2.08
C ARG A 55 6.97 -10.48 -2.84
N ALA A 56 6.91 -10.81 -4.12
CA ALA A 56 5.79 -10.47 -4.98
C ALA A 56 4.57 -11.29 -4.58
N TYR A 57 3.39 -10.66 -4.60
CA TYR A 57 2.13 -11.34 -4.38
C TYR A 57 1.61 -11.95 -5.68
N ARG A 58 0.84 -13.04 -5.57
CA ARG A 58 0.24 -13.68 -6.73
C ARG A 58 -1.22 -13.28 -6.92
N TRP A 59 -1.99 -13.22 -5.83
CA TRP A 59 -3.46 -13.16 -5.91
C TRP A 59 -4.03 -11.78 -5.62
N GLY A 60 -3.20 -10.83 -5.20
CA GLY A 60 -3.60 -9.48 -4.85
C GLY A 60 -2.36 -8.61 -4.67
N GLU A 61 -2.55 -7.45 -4.05
CA GLU A 61 -1.50 -6.53 -3.64
C GLU A 61 -1.96 -5.83 -2.35
N ASP A 62 -1.00 -5.24 -1.64
CA ASP A 62 -1.29 -4.36 -0.51
C ASP A 62 -0.57 -3.01 -0.63
N GLY A 63 -1.09 -2.02 0.09
CA GLY A 63 -0.51 -0.68 0.14
C GLY A 63 -1.23 0.22 1.12
N LEU A 64 -0.50 1.15 1.73
CA LEU A 64 -0.98 2.11 2.72
C LEU A 64 -2.05 3.06 2.15
N ASN A 65 -3.33 2.83 2.48
CA ASN A 65 -4.49 3.48 1.86
C ASN A 65 -4.43 3.45 0.32
N GLY A 66 -3.96 2.33 -0.21
CA GLY A 66 -3.67 2.16 -1.63
C GLY A 66 -4.92 2.11 -2.53
N TRP A 67 -4.72 2.42 -3.80
CA TRP A 67 -5.72 2.30 -4.85
C TRP A 67 -5.27 1.37 -5.95
N SER A 68 -6.23 0.73 -6.60
CA SER A 68 -6.01 -0.01 -7.84
C SER A 68 -7.22 0.05 -8.75
N ASP A 69 -7.07 -0.43 -9.99
CA ASP A 69 -8.24 -0.80 -10.77
C ASP A 69 -8.92 -2.02 -10.12
N ARG A 70 -10.22 -2.23 -10.37
CA ARG A 70 -11.01 -3.29 -9.73
C ARG A 70 -10.50 -4.72 -9.97
N GLN A 71 -9.55 -4.92 -10.90
CA GLN A 71 -8.92 -6.20 -11.16
C GLN A 71 -7.50 -6.29 -10.58
N CYS A 72 -7.05 -5.23 -9.87
CA CYS A 72 -5.76 -5.13 -9.22
C CYS A 72 -4.58 -5.32 -10.19
N HIS A 73 -4.66 -4.74 -11.39
CA HIS A 73 -3.54 -4.75 -12.34
C HIS A 73 -2.57 -3.60 -12.04
N LEU A 74 -3.05 -2.36 -12.01
CA LEU A 74 -2.22 -1.17 -11.71
C LEU A 74 -2.55 -0.66 -10.32
N CYS A 75 -1.51 -0.50 -9.51
CA CYS A 75 -1.57 -0.22 -8.09
C CYS A 75 -0.82 1.07 -7.80
N PHE A 76 -1.36 1.92 -6.93
CA PHE A 76 -0.70 3.13 -6.46
C PHE A 76 -0.93 3.29 -4.96
N SER A 77 0.12 3.64 -4.23
CA SER A 77 0.09 3.92 -2.79
C SER A 77 1.36 4.68 -2.41
N PRO A 78 1.32 5.57 -1.40
CA PRO A 78 2.54 6.15 -0.86
C PRO A 78 3.29 5.18 0.05
N ALA A 79 4.61 5.17 -0.07
CA ALA A 79 5.52 4.69 0.97
C ALA A 79 6.09 5.87 1.76
N LEU A 80 6.26 5.70 3.07
CA LEU A 80 6.78 6.76 3.96
C LEU A 80 8.03 6.29 4.67
N TRP A 81 8.91 7.24 5.02
CA TRP A 81 10.04 6.96 5.92
C TRP A 81 10.37 8.19 6.74
N ASN A 82 10.43 8.05 8.06
CA ASN A 82 10.72 9.14 9.00
C ASN A 82 12.23 9.31 9.28
N GLY A 83 13.10 8.59 8.55
CA GLY A 83 14.55 8.59 8.77
C GLY A 83 15.03 7.72 9.96
N GLN A 84 14.11 7.24 10.79
CA GLN A 84 14.39 6.43 11.99
C GLN A 84 13.85 5.00 11.87
N ASP A 85 12.84 4.79 11.03
CA ASP A 85 12.18 3.52 10.89
C ASP A 85 13.07 2.49 10.19
N THR A 86 12.91 1.22 10.55
CA THR A 86 13.76 0.13 10.06
C THR A 86 13.40 -0.33 8.64
N ILE A 87 12.22 0.05 8.17
CA ILE A 87 11.66 -0.27 6.87
C ILE A 87 10.89 0.93 6.32
N LEU A 88 10.64 0.94 5.01
CA LEU A 88 9.65 1.84 4.44
C LEU A 88 8.27 1.45 4.96
N LYS A 89 7.48 2.45 5.36
CA LYS A 89 6.07 2.28 5.72
C LYS A 89 5.23 2.26 4.45
N GLU A 90 5.13 1.08 3.87
CA GLU A 90 4.39 0.83 2.62
C GLU A 90 2.99 0.26 2.85
N ARG A 91 2.75 -0.28 4.06
CA ARG A 91 1.53 -0.99 4.46
C ARG A 91 1.38 -0.92 5.98
N LEU A 92 0.17 -1.20 6.47
CA LEU A 92 -0.09 -1.26 7.91
C LEU A 92 0.60 -2.49 8.52
N PHE A 93 1.23 -2.30 9.68
CA PHE A 93 1.72 -3.42 10.47
C PHE A 93 0.60 -4.06 11.29
N GLY A 94 0.68 -5.38 11.43
CA GLY A 94 -0.21 -6.13 12.30
C GLY A 94 0.41 -7.46 12.70
N LEU A 95 -0.26 -8.10 13.65
CA LEU A 95 0.04 -9.43 14.16
C LEU A 95 -0.74 -10.46 13.36
N GLY A 96 -0.09 -11.55 12.98
CA GLY A 96 -0.77 -12.74 12.45
C GLY A 96 -1.54 -13.48 13.55
N GLY A 97 -2.37 -14.45 13.16
CA GLY A 97 -3.25 -15.16 14.10
C GLY A 97 -2.54 -15.88 15.26
N ASN A 98 -1.30 -16.31 15.06
CA ASN A 98 -0.47 -16.94 16.10
C ASN A 98 0.33 -15.94 16.94
N GLU A 99 0.37 -14.67 16.54
CA GLU A 99 1.15 -13.61 17.19
C GLU A 99 0.28 -12.74 18.07
N GLY A 100 -0.95 -12.46 17.63
CA GLY A 100 -1.94 -11.72 18.41
C GLY A 100 -2.53 -12.56 19.53
N ASN A 101 -2.88 -11.90 20.63
CA ASN A 101 -3.47 -12.56 21.80
C ASN A 101 -4.93 -12.91 21.56
N HIS A 102 -5.62 -12.13 20.72
CA HIS A 102 -7.00 -12.37 20.28
C HIS A 102 -7.15 -12.62 18.77
N GLY A 103 -6.07 -12.96 18.07
CA GLY A 103 -6.08 -13.30 16.64
C GLY A 103 -5.30 -12.31 15.79
N GLU A 104 -5.72 -12.12 14.54
CA GLU A 104 -5.09 -11.11 13.67
C GLU A 104 -5.44 -9.71 14.17
N ASP A 105 -4.45 -8.83 14.26
CA ASP A 105 -4.69 -7.48 14.76
C ASP A 105 -3.73 -6.43 14.19
N VAL A 106 -4.27 -5.29 13.76
CA VAL A 106 -3.51 -4.19 13.15
C VAL A 106 -3.06 -3.24 14.25
N LYS A 107 -1.76 -2.96 14.34
CA LYS A 107 -1.18 -2.16 15.43
C LYS A 107 -0.89 -0.72 15.00
N GLU A 108 -1.79 -0.13 14.23
CA GLU A 108 -1.61 1.16 13.57
C GLU A 108 -2.80 2.08 13.82
N CYS A 109 -2.57 3.40 13.79
CA CYS A 109 -3.66 4.38 13.89
C CYS A 109 -3.99 4.93 12.50
N TYR A 110 -5.11 4.48 11.92
CA TYR A 110 -5.58 4.85 10.59
C TYR A 110 -7.10 4.99 10.56
N TYR A 111 -7.61 5.84 9.67
CA TYR A 111 -9.02 6.21 9.63
C TYR A 111 -9.49 6.45 8.19
N TYR A 112 -10.59 5.80 7.81
CA TYR A 112 -11.34 6.15 6.61
C TYR A 112 -12.32 7.28 6.97
N LEU A 113 -12.12 8.46 6.38
CA LEU A 113 -12.83 9.68 6.77
C LEU A 113 -14.00 10.00 5.84
N ASP A 114 -13.85 9.76 4.54
CA ASP A 114 -14.91 9.99 3.56
C ASP A 114 -14.74 9.06 2.34
N SER A 115 -15.86 8.63 1.76
CA SER A 115 -15.89 7.96 0.46
C SER A 115 -17.28 8.05 -0.14
N THR A 116 -17.37 8.68 -1.31
CA THR A 116 -18.57 8.59 -2.16
C THR A 116 -18.76 7.15 -2.71
N PRO A 117 -20.00 6.71 -3.02
CA PRO A 117 -20.27 5.39 -3.59
C PRO A 117 -19.53 5.05 -4.90
N THR A 118 -19.18 6.06 -5.69
CA THR A 118 -18.38 5.92 -6.92
C THR A 118 -16.88 6.11 -6.71
N HIS A 119 -16.46 6.36 -5.46
CA HIS A 119 -15.12 6.80 -5.10
C HIS A 119 -14.69 8.03 -5.95
N SER A 120 -15.63 8.90 -6.30
CA SER A 120 -15.33 10.15 -7.02
C SER A 120 -14.62 11.16 -6.11
N TYR A 121 -14.80 11.00 -4.80
CA TYR A 121 -13.97 11.57 -3.75
C TYR A 121 -13.79 10.54 -2.62
N THR A 122 -12.57 10.45 -2.08
CA THR A 122 -12.26 9.74 -0.83
C THR A 122 -11.26 10.50 0.01
N LYS A 123 -11.29 10.24 1.32
CA LYS A 123 -10.35 10.81 2.30
C LYS A 123 -9.97 9.76 3.35
N ALA A 124 -8.68 9.60 3.58
CA ALA A 124 -8.14 8.72 4.60
C ALA A 124 -7.00 9.39 5.37
N LEU A 125 -6.81 9.02 6.64
CA LEU A 125 -5.77 9.53 7.51
C LEU A 125 -4.96 8.36 8.07
N TYR A 126 -3.64 8.46 7.98
CA TYR A 126 -2.70 7.60 8.70
C TYR A 126 -1.86 8.42 9.67
N LYS A 127 -1.66 7.93 10.90
CA LYS A 127 -0.78 8.58 11.89
C LYS A 127 0.56 7.86 11.95
N TYR A 128 1.61 8.51 11.49
CA TYR A 128 2.95 7.94 11.41
C TYR A 128 3.88 8.49 12.51
N PRO A 129 4.38 7.66 13.45
CA PRO A 129 5.31 8.12 14.49
C PRO A 129 6.59 8.74 13.92
N GLN A 130 7.19 9.69 14.64
CA GLN A 130 8.51 10.25 14.29
C GLN A 130 9.68 9.38 14.75
N VAL A 131 9.42 8.46 15.68
CA VAL A 131 10.41 7.50 16.19
C VAL A 131 10.41 6.21 15.38
N THR A 132 11.43 5.38 15.57
CA THR A 132 11.44 4.01 15.02
C THR A 132 10.19 3.26 15.47
N TYR A 133 9.48 2.64 14.53
CA TYR A 133 8.27 1.92 14.85
C TYR A 133 8.59 0.61 15.61
N PRO A 134 7.92 0.29 16.72
CA PRO A 134 8.37 -0.73 17.68
C PRO A 134 7.95 -2.17 17.29
N TYR A 135 8.17 -2.60 16.04
CA TYR A 135 7.74 -3.90 15.50
C TYR A 135 8.03 -5.10 16.41
N THR A 136 9.28 -5.22 16.87
CA THR A 136 9.73 -6.33 17.72
C THR A 136 9.13 -6.24 19.12
N ALA A 137 9.06 -5.04 19.70
CA ALA A 137 8.53 -4.85 21.05
C ALA A 137 7.04 -5.16 21.11
N ILE A 138 6.27 -4.80 20.08
CA ILE A 138 4.86 -5.18 19.95
C ILE A 138 4.72 -6.70 19.99
N ARG A 139 5.49 -7.45 19.17
CA ARG A 139 5.41 -8.91 19.12
C ARG A 139 5.77 -9.56 20.46
N VAL A 140 6.86 -9.10 21.09
CA VAL A 140 7.33 -9.63 22.38
C VAL A 140 6.32 -9.35 23.49
N GLU A 141 5.84 -8.12 23.60
CA GLU A 141 4.91 -7.73 24.66
C GLU A 141 3.55 -8.41 24.48
N ASN A 142 3.05 -8.49 23.25
CA ASN A 142 1.79 -9.15 22.97
C ASN A 142 1.84 -10.67 23.31
N GLN A 143 2.96 -11.34 23.01
CA GLN A 143 3.19 -12.72 23.44
C GLN A 143 3.23 -12.86 24.97
N ARG A 144 3.84 -11.89 25.67
CA ARG A 144 3.91 -11.87 27.14
C ARG A 144 2.54 -11.70 27.79
N LEU A 145 1.69 -10.84 27.24
CA LEU A 145 0.32 -10.62 27.71
C LEU A 145 -0.53 -11.88 27.56
N GLY A 146 -0.35 -12.61 26.45
CA GLY A 146 -1.05 -13.85 26.16
C GLY A 146 -2.57 -13.66 26.03
N ARG A 147 -3.30 -14.77 25.84
CA ARG A 147 -4.74 -14.77 25.49
C ARG A 147 -5.67 -14.21 26.58
N THR A 148 -5.17 -14.02 27.80
CA THR A 148 -5.93 -13.48 28.93
C THR A 148 -5.55 -12.03 29.25
N GLY A 149 -4.50 -11.51 28.61
CA GLY A 149 -4.09 -10.13 28.77
C GLY A 149 -4.92 -9.16 27.92
N PRO A 150 -4.89 -7.86 28.23
CA PRO A 150 -5.55 -6.83 27.42
C PRO A 150 -4.97 -6.75 26.00
N GLU A 151 -5.72 -6.12 25.10
CA GLU A 151 -5.19 -5.69 23.79
C GLU A 151 -4.03 -4.70 23.99
N LEU A 152 -2.94 -4.92 23.25
CA LEU A 152 -1.81 -4.00 23.23
C LEU A 152 -2.04 -2.91 22.19
N GLU A 153 -2.32 -1.69 22.61
CA GLU A 153 -2.45 -0.57 21.67
C GLU A 153 -1.11 0.11 21.43
N ILE A 154 -0.81 0.43 20.17
CA ILE A 154 0.41 1.15 19.80
C ILE A 154 0.49 2.52 20.49
N ALA A 155 -0.67 3.13 20.76
CA ALA A 155 -0.75 4.40 21.47
C ALA A 155 -0.25 4.34 22.91
N ASP A 156 -0.37 3.18 23.56
CA ASP A 156 0.08 2.97 24.93
C ASP A 156 1.59 2.71 25.03
N MET A 157 2.27 2.54 23.89
CA MET A 157 3.72 2.31 23.83
C MET A 157 4.56 3.60 23.80
N GLY A 158 3.91 4.77 23.93
CA GLY A 158 4.58 6.08 24.00
C GLY A 158 5.12 6.59 22.67
N VAL A 159 4.84 5.93 21.54
CA VAL A 159 5.35 6.35 20.21
C VAL A 159 4.74 7.67 19.72
N PHE A 160 3.64 8.12 20.33
CA PHE A 160 2.99 9.39 20.06
C PHE A 160 3.26 10.46 21.14
N ASP A 161 4.10 10.16 22.14
CA ASP A 161 4.34 11.03 23.29
C ASP A 161 4.86 12.41 22.85
N GLY A 162 4.29 13.46 23.45
CA GLY A 162 4.61 14.85 23.11
C GLY A 162 4.12 15.26 21.71
N GLY A 163 3.15 14.54 21.12
CA GLY A 163 2.61 14.85 19.80
C GLY A 163 3.56 14.53 18.64
N ARG A 164 4.60 13.72 18.89
CA ARG A 164 5.68 13.43 17.93
C ARG A 164 5.28 12.42 16.85
N TYR A 165 4.38 12.84 15.98
CA TYR A 165 3.94 12.08 14.82
C TYR A 165 3.55 12.98 13.66
N PHE A 166 3.39 12.37 12.50
CA PHE A 166 2.84 12.98 11.32
C PHE A 166 1.41 12.51 11.10
N ASP A 167 0.49 13.44 10.84
CA ASP A 167 -0.74 13.09 10.13
C ASP A 167 -0.43 13.02 8.64
N VAL A 168 -0.69 11.87 8.03
CA VAL A 168 -0.58 11.67 6.58
C VAL A 168 -1.98 11.53 6.02
N MET A 169 -2.52 12.65 5.56
CA MET A 169 -3.84 12.74 4.96
C MET A 169 -3.76 12.46 3.46
N GLN A 170 -4.58 11.52 3.00
CA GLN A 170 -4.68 11.15 1.59
C GLN A 170 -6.08 11.52 1.08
N GLU A 171 -6.15 12.37 0.07
CA GLU A 171 -7.39 12.76 -0.61
C GLU A 171 -7.29 12.37 -2.08
N VAL A 172 -8.30 11.66 -2.58
CA VAL A 172 -8.41 11.31 -4.00
C VAL A 172 -9.66 11.94 -4.56
N ALA A 173 -9.53 12.62 -5.70
CA ALA A 173 -10.66 13.18 -6.44
C ALA A 173 -10.60 12.76 -7.90
N LYS A 174 -11.76 12.40 -8.47
CA LYS A 174 -11.89 12.04 -9.88
C LYS A 174 -12.47 13.19 -10.69
N ARG A 175 -11.74 13.64 -11.72
CA ARG A 175 -12.30 14.51 -12.76
C ARG A 175 -13.19 13.72 -13.72
N SER A 176 -12.78 12.49 -14.03
CA SER A 176 -13.50 11.52 -14.86
C SER A 176 -13.22 10.10 -14.35
N PRO A 177 -13.86 9.04 -14.88
CA PRO A 177 -13.59 7.67 -14.44
C PRO A 177 -12.11 7.27 -14.44
N ASP A 178 -11.32 7.76 -15.40
CA ASP A 178 -9.92 7.37 -15.63
C ASP A 178 -8.93 8.51 -15.34
N ASP A 179 -9.37 9.52 -14.60
CA ASP A 179 -8.59 10.72 -14.36
C ASP A 179 -8.69 11.12 -12.88
N LEU A 180 -7.60 10.80 -12.18
CA LEU A 180 -7.51 10.82 -10.73
C LEU A 180 -6.46 11.83 -10.30
N LEU A 181 -6.80 12.66 -9.32
CA LEU A 181 -5.86 13.51 -8.61
C LEU A 181 -5.74 12.99 -7.19
N TRP A 182 -4.52 12.67 -6.79
CA TRP A 182 -4.20 12.30 -5.42
C TRP A 182 -3.44 13.44 -4.75
N LYS A 183 -3.91 13.87 -3.59
CA LYS A 183 -3.25 14.84 -2.74
C LYS A 183 -2.84 14.17 -1.43
N ILE A 184 -1.56 14.22 -1.12
CA ILE A 184 -1.01 13.76 0.16
C ILE A 184 -0.60 15.01 0.94
N THR A 185 -1.19 15.21 2.11
CA THR A 185 -0.84 16.31 3.02
C THR A 185 -0.22 15.72 4.27
N VAL A 186 1.01 16.12 4.59
CA VAL A 186 1.73 15.66 5.77
C VAL A 186 1.80 16.80 6.78
N THR A 187 1.24 16.60 7.96
CA THR A 187 1.29 17.57 9.06
C THR A 187 2.17 17.03 10.17
N ASN A 188 3.28 17.72 10.46
CA ASN A 188 4.08 17.48 11.65
C ASN A 188 3.37 18.05 12.89
N HIS A 189 2.96 17.20 13.83
CA HIS A 189 2.36 17.61 15.11
C HIS A 189 3.38 17.79 16.23
N GLY A 190 4.63 17.37 16.00
CA GLY A 190 5.69 17.46 16.98
C GLY A 190 6.12 18.91 17.23
N PRO A 191 6.72 19.19 18.39
CA PRO A 191 7.20 20.54 18.73
C PRO A 191 8.41 20.98 17.90
N GLU A 192 9.08 20.05 17.22
CA GLU A 192 10.31 20.27 16.45
C GLU A 192 10.13 19.83 15.00
N ALA A 193 10.92 20.41 14.09
CA ALA A 193 11.00 19.93 12.72
C ALA A 193 11.56 18.49 12.69
N ALA A 194 10.88 17.58 11.99
CA ALA A 194 11.26 16.19 11.87
C ALA A 194 11.31 15.78 10.38
N PRO A 195 12.32 15.01 9.95
CA PRO A 195 12.43 14.57 8.57
C PRO A 195 11.34 13.56 8.22
N ILE A 196 10.83 13.65 6.99
CA ILE A 196 9.95 12.64 6.41
C ILE A 196 10.17 12.58 4.90
N HIS A 197 10.30 11.36 4.40
CA HIS A 197 10.35 11.04 2.99
C HIS A 197 8.99 10.47 2.58
N VAL A 198 8.44 10.99 1.48
CA VAL A 198 7.19 10.53 0.88
C VAL A 198 7.53 10.02 -0.52
N LEU A 199 7.25 8.75 -0.78
CA LEU A 199 7.52 8.08 -2.04
C LEU A 199 6.18 7.67 -2.66
N PRO A 200 5.62 8.45 -3.60
CA PRO A 200 4.48 8.01 -4.39
C PRO A 200 4.88 6.84 -5.29
N SER A 201 4.38 5.63 -5.01
CA SER A 201 4.81 4.40 -5.69
C SER A 201 3.73 3.83 -6.57
N LEU A 202 3.99 3.72 -7.88
CA LEU A 202 3.11 3.10 -8.88
C LEU A 202 3.71 1.76 -9.34
N TRP A 203 2.93 0.67 -9.32
CA TRP A 203 3.40 -0.64 -9.75
C TRP A 203 2.29 -1.48 -10.39
N PHE A 204 2.69 -2.43 -11.23
CA PHE A 204 1.79 -3.47 -11.69
C PHE A 204 1.88 -4.68 -10.76
N ARG A 205 0.74 -5.29 -10.43
CA ARG A 205 0.71 -6.59 -9.76
C ARG A 205 1.42 -7.60 -10.65
N ASN A 206 2.31 -8.39 -10.07
CA ASN A 206 3.06 -9.37 -10.83
C ASN A 206 2.17 -10.56 -11.18
N ASP A 207 1.54 -10.54 -12.36
CA ASP A 207 0.79 -11.66 -12.93
C ASP A 207 1.49 -12.33 -14.12
N TRP A 208 2.65 -11.82 -14.54
CA TRP A 208 3.41 -12.32 -15.70
C TRP A 208 4.36 -13.49 -15.39
N VAL A 209 4.71 -13.77 -14.13
CA VAL A 209 5.63 -14.89 -13.80
C VAL A 209 4.94 -16.20 -13.40
N TRP A 210 3.63 -16.20 -13.18
CA TRP A 210 2.93 -17.31 -12.53
C TRP A 210 2.36 -18.39 -13.47
N GLY A 211 2.52 -18.23 -14.78
CA GLY A 211 2.39 -19.32 -15.76
C GLY A 211 0.98 -19.92 -15.95
N ASN A 212 -0.11 -19.21 -15.62
CA ASN A 212 -1.45 -19.64 -16.04
C ASN A 212 -1.85 -18.95 -17.36
N GLU A 213 -2.16 -19.74 -18.39
CA GLU A 213 -2.56 -19.18 -19.71
C GLU A 213 -3.85 -18.34 -19.68
N ARG A 214 -4.63 -18.41 -18.58
CA ARG A 214 -5.91 -17.70 -18.46
C ARG A 214 -5.80 -16.26 -17.97
N ASP A 215 -4.86 -15.98 -17.08
CA ASP A 215 -4.77 -14.66 -16.43
C ASP A 215 -3.48 -13.91 -16.79
N MET A 216 -2.48 -14.60 -17.35
CA MET A 216 -1.25 -13.97 -17.81
C MET A 216 -1.52 -12.98 -18.96
N PRO A 217 -1.00 -11.75 -18.89
CA PRO A 217 -1.14 -10.80 -19.98
C PRO A 217 -0.35 -11.27 -21.21
N LEU A 218 -0.84 -10.98 -22.42
CA LEU A 218 -0.12 -11.29 -23.66
C LEU A 218 1.16 -10.45 -23.78
N LEU A 219 1.12 -9.23 -23.24
CA LEU A 219 2.25 -8.32 -23.15
C LEU A 219 2.54 -7.98 -21.69
N LYS A 220 3.79 -8.17 -21.24
CA LYS A 220 4.23 -7.71 -19.92
C LYS A 220 3.94 -6.20 -19.81
N PRO A 221 3.28 -5.74 -18.73
CA PRO A 221 3.05 -4.31 -18.53
C PRO A 221 4.37 -3.57 -18.31
N VAL A 222 4.40 -2.30 -18.70
CA VAL A 222 5.62 -1.49 -18.71
C VAL A 222 5.37 -0.16 -18.03
N ILE A 223 6.28 0.22 -17.14
CA ILE A 223 6.39 1.58 -16.63
C ILE A 223 7.70 2.17 -17.18
N SER A 224 7.62 3.30 -17.86
CA SER A 224 8.77 3.97 -18.48
C SER A 224 8.77 5.46 -18.23
N MET A 225 9.96 6.04 -18.21
CA MET A 225 10.15 7.49 -18.20
C MET A 225 10.08 8.01 -19.63
N GLU A 226 9.30 9.07 -19.83
CA GLU A 226 9.17 9.84 -21.07
C GLU A 226 9.43 11.33 -20.79
N ASP A 227 9.56 12.15 -21.84
CA ASP A 227 9.93 13.58 -21.74
C ASP A 227 9.02 14.40 -20.80
N GLU A 228 7.77 13.96 -20.62
CA GLU A 228 6.76 14.66 -19.82
C GLU A 228 6.28 13.85 -18.59
N GLY A 229 7.12 12.95 -18.07
CA GLY A 229 6.87 12.20 -16.83
C GLY A 229 6.90 10.67 -17.00
N ILE A 230 6.11 9.96 -16.22
CA ILE A 230 6.05 8.49 -16.28
C ILE A 230 4.83 8.04 -17.07
N THR A 231 5.01 7.04 -17.92
CA THR A 231 3.93 6.32 -18.59
C THR A 231 3.83 4.89 -18.05
N ALA A 232 2.60 4.41 -17.88
CA ALA A 232 2.30 3.05 -17.45
C ALA A 232 1.36 2.41 -18.46
N PHE A 233 1.82 1.36 -19.14
CA PHE A 233 1.07 0.64 -20.16
C PHE A 233 0.71 -0.77 -19.68
N HIS A 234 -0.57 -1.12 -19.85
CA HIS A 234 -1.07 -2.47 -19.69
C HIS A 234 -2.12 -2.76 -20.75
N GLU A 235 -2.07 -3.93 -21.40
CA GLU A 235 -2.86 -4.25 -22.59
C GLU A 235 -4.38 -4.04 -22.43
N LYS A 236 -4.93 -4.30 -21.23
CA LYS A 236 -6.37 -4.14 -20.92
C LYS A 236 -6.73 -2.73 -20.45
N LEU A 237 -5.77 -1.98 -19.91
CA LEU A 237 -6.01 -0.65 -19.33
C LEU A 237 -5.67 0.47 -20.32
N GLY A 238 -4.80 0.19 -21.29
CA GLY A 238 -4.18 1.19 -22.15
C GLY A 238 -3.00 1.86 -21.44
N THR A 239 -2.72 3.10 -21.85
CA THR A 239 -1.62 3.91 -21.32
C THR A 239 -2.15 4.95 -20.34
N TYR A 240 -1.56 5.02 -19.15
CA TYR A 240 -1.78 6.07 -18.17
C TYR A 240 -0.52 6.92 -18.04
N ARG A 241 -0.71 8.20 -17.71
CA ARG A 241 0.37 9.12 -17.36
C ARG A 241 0.37 9.34 -15.86
N PHE A 242 1.55 9.26 -15.26
CA PHE A 242 1.76 9.48 -13.84
C PHE A 242 2.65 10.70 -13.66
N ILE A 243 2.09 11.71 -13.00
CA ILE A 243 2.70 13.03 -12.80
C ILE A 243 2.70 13.28 -11.30
N VAL A 244 3.87 13.62 -10.77
CA VAL A 244 4.07 13.91 -9.35
C VAL A 244 4.63 15.32 -9.22
N GLY A 245 4.19 16.03 -8.20
CA GLY A 245 4.75 17.31 -7.82
C GLY A 245 4.46 17.59 -6.35
N SER A 246 5.31 18.41 -5.74
CA SER A 246 5.11 18.93 -4.39
C SER A 246 5.47 20.41 -4.38
N PRO A 247 4.64 21.29 -3.79
CA PRO A 247 5.00 22.68 -3.61
C PRO A 247 6.17 22.85 -2.62
N ASP A 248 6.43 21.85 -1.79
CA ASP A 248 7.45 21.86 -0.74
C ASP A 248 8.77 21.18 -1.17
N ALA A 249 8.85 20.67 -2.40
CA ALA A 249 10.08 20.06 -2.88
C ALA A 249 11.15 21.10 -3.22
N THR A 250 12.32 20.91 -2.63
CA THR A 250 13.49 21.79 -2.81
C THR A 250 14.40 21.36 -3.96
N ASP A 251 14.25 20.12 -4.43
CA ASP A 251 15.15 19.46 -5.39
C ASP A 251 14.36 18.71 -6.46
N ASP A 252 15.05 18.34 -7.56
CA ASP A 252 14.50 17.41 -8.56
C ASP A 252 14.14 16.07 -7.90
N PHE A 253 12.98 15.51 -8.25
CA PHE A 253 12.54 14.20 -7.75
C PHE A 253 13.23 13.08 -8.56
N PRO A 254 14.19 12.32 -7.99
CA PRO A 254 14.76 11.19 -8.71
C PRO A 254 13.71 10.09 -8.88
N TRP A 255 13.51 9.66 -10.13
CA TRP A 255 12.69 8.49 -10.41
C TRP A 255 13.48 7.21 -10.16
N LEU A 256 12.91 6.31 -9.35
CA LEU A 256 13.46 5.00 -9.08
C LEU A 256 12.57 3.94 -9.72
N PHE A 257 13.21 2.95 -10.36
CA PHE A 257 12.52 1.85 -11.01
C PHE A 257 13.04 0.53 -10.45
N THR A 258 12.11 -0.38 -10.20
CA THR A 258 12.42 -1.75 -9.84
C THR A 258 11.38 -2.66 -10.48
N GLU A 259 11.70 -3.93 -10.63
CA GLU A 259 10.73 -4.93 -11.02
C GLU A 259 9.96 -5.40 -9.78
N ASN A 260 8.65 -5.62 -9.90
CA ASN A 260 7.84 -6.23 -8.83
C ASN A 260 8.11 -7.74 -8.74
N GLU A 261 9.38 -8.13 -8.68
CA GLU A 261 9.86 -9.50 -8.62
C GLU A 261 10.28 -9.84 -7.19
N THR A 262 10.15 -11.11 -6.83
CA THR A 262 10.59 -11.58 -5.52
C THR A 262 12.10 -11.48 -5.38
N ASN A 263 12.56 -10.92 -4.26
CA ASN A 263 13.94 -10.95 -3.81
C ASN A 263 14.30 -12.35 -3.30
N ASN A 264 14.49 -13.25 -4.25
CA ASN A 264 14.86 -14.64 -4.02
C ASN A 264 16.10 -14.80 -3.14
N GLN A 265 17.07 -13.90 -3.28
CA GLN A 265 18.29 -13.98 -2.49
C GLN A 265 18.01 -13.80 -1.01
N THR A 266 17.15 -12.84 -0.65
CA THR A 266 16.80 -12.58 0.74
C THR A 266 15.78 -13.56 1.28
N VAL A 267 14.80 -13.97 0.46
CA VAL A 267 13.65 -14.78 0.91
C VAL A 267 13.97 -16.28 0.88
N PHE A 268 14.66 -16.76 -0.16
CA PHE A 268 14.87 -18.19 -0.42
C PHE A 268 16.35 -18.59 -0.50
N GLY A 269 17.28 -17.62 -0.46
CA GLY A 269 18.72 -17.89 -0.63
C GLY A 269 19.11 -18.30 -2.05
N THR A 270 18.27 -18.03 -3.04
CA THR A 270 18.51 -18.34 -4.47
C THR A 270 18.74 -17.07 -5.28
N GLU A 271 19.26 -17.19 -6.49
CA GLU A 271 19.57 -16.02 -7.33
C GLU A 271 18.31 -15.22 -7.71
N ASN A 272 18.44 -13.90 -7.75
CA ASN A 272 17.38 -13.02 -8.25
C ASN A 272 17.29 -13.13 -9.77
N ILE A 273 16.06 -13.05 -10.29
CA ILE A 273 15.81 -13.12 -11.74
C ILE A 273 16.27 -11.84 -12.45
N THR A 274 16.28 -10.71 -11.74
CA THR A 274 16.75 -9.41 -12.21
C THR A 274 17.59 -8.72 -11.11
N PRO A 275 18.42 -7.72 -11.44
CA PRO A 275 19.21 -6.98 -10.44
C PRO A 275 18.36 -6.09 -9.52
N HIS A 276 17.22 -5.60 -10.02
CA HIS A 276 16.33 -4.69 -9.30
C HIS A 276 15.01 -5.39 -9.04
N VAL A 277 14.85 -5.88 -7.81
CA VAL A 277 13.70 -6.61 -7.30
C VAL A 277 13.04 -5.82 -6.16
N LYS A 278 11.97 -6.37 -5.59
CA LYS A 278 11.33 -5.82 -4.39
C LYS A 278 12.27 -5.78 -3.17
#